data_AF-A0A3L7Y1I2-F1
#
_entry.id   AF-A0A3L7Y1I2-F1
#
_cell.length_a   1.000
_cell.length_b   1.000
_cell.length_c   1.000
_cell.angle_alpha   90.00
_cell.angle_beta   90.00
_cell.angle_gamma   90.00
#
_symmetry.space_group_name_H-M   'P 1'
#
loop_
_entity.id
_entity.type
_entity.pdbx_description
1 polymer ?
#
loop_
_entity_poly.entity_id
_entity_poly.type
_entity_poly.pdbx_seq_one_letter_code
_entity_poly.pdbx_strand_id
1 'polypeptide(L)' 'MTVVDTTGAGDSFLGAFSFGLASGLTPVRAAELAVACASESVQKPGTQSSYLSKEEAARLAAPYLAGGAH' A
#
# COMPACT_ATOMS: atom_id res chain seq x y z
N MET A 1 0.81 -18.39 3.60
CA MET A 1 1.51 -17.23 3.02
C MET A 1 2.70 -17.78 2.28
N THR A 2 2.68 -17.72 0.95
CA THR A 2 3.74 -18.29 0.11
C THR A 2 4.42 -17.13 -0.57
N VAL A 3 5.68 -16.88 -0.22
CA VAL A 3 6.48 -15.77 -0.78
C VAL A 3 6.97 -16.22 -2.16
N VAL A 4 6.53 -15.51 -3.20
CA VAL A 4 6.79 -15.90 -4.60
C VAL A 4 7.91 -15.05 -5.20
N ASP A 5 8.00 -13.76 -4.82
CA ASP A 5 9.04 -12.83 -5.27
C ASP A 5 9.15 -11.68 -4.26
N THR A 6 10.35 -11.37 -3.76
CA THR A 6 10.57 -10.27 -2.79
C THR A 6 10.97 -8.95 -3.45
N THR A 7 11.13 -8.95 -4.78
CA THR A 7 11.56 -7.78 -5.54
C THR A 7 10.44 -6.73 -5.58
N GLY A 8 10.72 -5.49 -5.17
CA GLY A 8 9.74 -4.38 -5.18
C GLY A 8 8.89 -4.23 -3.91
N ALA A 9 9.12 -5.06 -2.88
CA ALA A 9 8.47 -4.88 -1.57
C ALA A 9 8.86 -3.55 -0.91
N GLY A 10 10.12 -3.13 -1.07
CA GLY A 10 10.62 -1.84 -0.58
C GLY A 10 9.96 -0.64 -1.27
N ASP A 11 9.82 -0.67 -2.60
CA ASP A 11 9.17 0.40 -3.36
C ASP A 11 7.66 0.46 -3.06
N SER A 12 7.02 -0.70 -2.91
CA SER A 12 5.61 -0.80 -2.51
C SER A 12 5.39 -0.22 -1.11
N PHE A 13 6.30 -0.51 -0.18
CA PHE A 13 6.29 0.11 1.15
C PHE A 13 6.47 1.63 1.05
N LEU A 14 7.49 2.08 0.33
CA LEU A 14 7.83 3.50 0.26
C LEU A 14 6.71 4.32 -0.40
N GLY A 15 6.10 3.79 -1.47
CA GLY A 15 4.97 4.40 -2.16
C GLY A 15 3.73 4.49 -1.29
N ALA A 16 3.36 3.39 -0.62
CA ALA A 16 2.21 3.37 0.29
C ALA A 16 2.42 4.25 1.53
N PHE A 17 3.65 4.29 2.07
CA PHE A 17 4.00 5.16 3.20
C PHE A 17 3.92 6.64 2.82
N SER A 18 4.52 7.01 1.68
CA SER A 18 4.49 8.39 1.16
C SER A 18 3.06 8.83 0.85
N PHE A 19 2.25 7.93 0.27
CA PHE A 19 0.82 8.17 0.05
C PHE A 19 0.07 8.39 1.37
N GLY A 20 0.33 7.56 2.37
CA GLY A 20 -0.30 7.68 3.69
C GLY A 20 -0.01 9.04 4.34
N LEU A 21 1.25 9.45 4.34
CA LEU A 21 1.64 10.77 4.86
C LEU A 21 1.03 11.91 4.06
N ALA A 22 1.06 11.85 2.72
CA ALA A 22 0.44 12.86 1.86
C ALA A 22 -1.09 12.96 2.04
N SER A 23 -1.72 11.85 2.47
CA SER A 23 -3.15 11.77 2.77
C SER A 23 -3.50 12.21 4.20
N GLY A 24 -2.52 12.69 4.98
CA GLY A 24 -2.73 13.18 6.34
C GLY A 24 -2.78 12.07 7.41
N LEU A 25 -2.39 10.83 7.08
CA LEU A 25 -2.28 9.78 8.08
C LEU A 25 -1.12 10.07 9.03
N THR A 26 -1.29 9.66 10.28
CA THR A 26 -0.16 9.63 11.22
C THR A 26 0.92 8.67 10.71
N PRO A 27 2.20 8.90 11.04
CA PRO A 27 3.29 8.02 10.60
C PRO A 27 3.06 6.54 10.93
N VAL A 28 2.43 6.26 12.07
CA VAL A 28 2.09 4.89 12.48
C VAL A 28 1.06 4.25 11.54
N ARG A 29 -0.01 4.98 11.20
CA ARG A 29 -1.04 4.48 10.26
C ARG A 29 -0.53 4.37 8.83
N ALA A 30 0.32 5.29 8.40
CA ALA A 30 1.01 5.19 7.12
C ALA A 30 1.94 3.97 7.06
N ALA A 31 2.63 3.64 8.15
CA ALA A 31 3.50 2.47 8.24
C ALA A 31 2.69 1.16 8.19
N GLU A 32 1.55 1.09 8.89
CA GLU A 32 0.64 -0.08 8.83
C GLU A 32 0.14 -0.33 7.40
N LEU A 33 -0.28 0.73 6.70
CA LEU A 33 -0.68 0.67 5.29
C LEU A 33 0.47 0.18 4.41
N ALA A 34 1.68 0.71 4.63
CA ALA A 34 2.85 0.37 3.86
C ALA A 34 3.28 -1.10 4.03
N VAL A 35 3.22 -1.63 5.25
CA VAL A 35 3.49 -3.04 5.54
C VAL A 35 2.48 -3.94 4.85
N ALA A 36 1.19 -3.57 4.86
CA ALA A 36 0.15 -4.33 4.18
C ALA A 36 0.39 -4.36 2.66
N CYS A 37 0.66 -3.21 2.04
CA CYS A 37 0.95 -3.12 0.61
C CYS A 37 2.20 -3.91 0.20
N ALA A 38 3.28 -3.83 0.98
CA ALA A 38 4.50 -4.60 0.73
C ALA A 38 4.31 -6.11 0.92
N SER A 39 3.49 -6.52 1.90
CA SER A 39 3.19 -7.94 2.14
C SER A 39 2.33 -8.54 1.02
N GLU A 40 1.45 -7.74 0.41
CA GLU A 40 0.66 -8.16 -0.76
C GLU A 40 1.51 -8.19 -2.03
N SER A 41 2.48 -7.28 -2.19
CA SER A 41 3.32 -7.24 -3.40
C SER A 41 4.19 -8.49 -3.55
N VAL A 42 4.58 -9.14 -2.45
CA VAL A 42 5.42 -10.36 -2.48
C VAL A 42 4.66 -11.66 -2.75
N GLN A 43 3.32 -11.58 -2.79
CA GLN A 43 2.43 -12.72 -3.04
C GLN A 43 2.09 -12.90 -4.53
N LYS A 44 2.61 -12.04 -5.43
CA LYS A 44 2.40 -12.11 -6.87
C LYS A 44 3.74 -12.12 -7.62
N PRO A 45 3.93 -12.93 -8.68
CA PRO A 45 5.16 -12.90 -9.47
C PRO A 45 5.24 -11.63 -10.34
N GLY A 46 6.35 -10.88 -10.24
CA GLY A 46 6.81 -9.94 -11.30
C GLY A 46 6.23 -8.52 -11.36
N THR A 47 6.90 -7.60 -10.64
CA THR A 47 7.37 -6.22 -10.95
C THR A 47 6.64 -5.17 -11.82
N GLN A 48 5.59 -5.42 -12.62
CA GLN A 48 4.89 -4.30 -13.30
C GLN A 48 3.38 -4.46 -13.47
N SER A 49 2.88 -5.69 -13.60
CA SER A 49 1.45 -5.95 -13.82
C SER A 49 0.63 -6.00 -12.52
N SER A 50 1.29 -5.88 -11.36
CA SER A 50 0.64 -5.93 -10.04
C SER A 50 0.34 -4.57 -9.41
N TYR A 51 0.69 -3.45 -10.07
CA TYR A 51 0.25 -2.14 -9.59
C TYR A 51 -1.27 -2.03 -9.70
N LEU A 52 -1.89 -1.62 -8.60
CA LEU A 52 -3.30 -1.28 -8.56
C LEU A 52 -3.57 -0.14 -9.54
N SER A 53 -4.62 -0.27 -10.38
CA SER A 53 -5.08 0.86 -11.17
C SER A 53 -5.52 1.99 -10.23
N LYS A 54 -5.62 3.21 -10.76
CA LYS A 54 -6.10 4.37 -9.99
C LYS A 54 -7.44 4.09 -9.29
N GLU A 55 -8.31 3.35 -9.95
CA GLU A 55 -9.64 2.97 -9.46
C GLU A 55 -9.56 1.92 -8.34
N GLU A 56 -8.66 0.95 -8.47
CA GLU A 56 -8.42 -0.09 -7.47
C GLU A 56 -7.81 0.53 -6.20
N ALA A 57 -6.86 1.46 -6.37
CA ALA A 57 -6.26 2.22 -5.27
C ALA A 57 -7.28 3.11 -4.55
N ALA A 58 -8.14 3.82 -5.30
CA ALA A 58 -9.20 4.67 -4.72
C ALA A 58 -10.22 3.86 -3.92
N ARG A 59 -10.59 2.67 -4.40
CA ARG A 59 -11.52 1.75 -3.71
C ARG A 59 -10.94 1.24 -2.39
N LEU A 60 -9.64 0.93 -2.39
CA LEU A 60 -8.95 0.43 -1.21
C LEU A 60 -8.74 1.54 -0.16
N ALA A 61 -8.54 2.78 -0.60
CA ALA A 61 -8.40 3.94 0.28
C ALA A 61 -9.73 4.44 0.89
N ALA A 62 -10.87 4.15 0.25
CA ALA A 62 -12.20 4.63 0.68
C ALA A 62 -12.53 4.43 2.18
N PRO A 63 -12.33 3.25 2.81
CA PRO A 63 -12.60 3.06 4.23
C PRO A 63 -11.64 3.83 5.16
N TYR A 64 -10.44 4.18 4.69
CA TYR A 64 -9.46 4.94 5.47
C TYR A 64 -9.68 6.45 5.36
N LEU A 65 -10.21 6.92 4.22
CA LEU A 65 -10.56 8.33 3.99
C LEU A 65 -11.91 8.72 4.60
N ALA A 66 -12.84 7.78 4.74
CA ALA A 66 -14.16 8.03 5.34
C ALA A 66 -14.12 8.22 6.87
N GLY A 67 -13.02 7.90 7.54
CA GLY A 67 -12.85 8.02 8.99
C GLY A 67 -11.94 9.17 9.47
N GLY A 68 -11.43 10.00 8.56
CA GLY A 68 -10.43 11.02 8.86
C GLY A 68 -11.01 12.40 9.15
N ALA A 69 -11.76 12.55 10.23
CA ALA A 69 -12.10 13.87 10.78
C ALA A 69 -12.21 13.79 12.31
N HIS A 70 -11.09 13.61 13.01
CA HIS A 70 -10.86 14.06 14.39
C HIS A 70 -9.36 14.24 14.62
#